data_AF-A0A6N8VYQ9-F1
#
_entry.id   AF-A0A6N8VYQ9-F1
#
_cell.length_a   1.000
_cell.length_b   1.000
_cell.length_c   1.000
_cell.angle_alpha   90.00
_cell.angle_beta   90.00
_cell.angle_gamma   90.00
#
_symmetry.space_group_name_H-M   'P 1'
#
loop_
_entity.id
_entity.type
_entity.pdbx_description
1 polymer ?
#
loop_
_entity_poly.entity_id
_entity_poly.type
_entity_poly.pdbx_seq_one_letter_code
_entity_poly.pdbx_strand_id
1 'polypeptide(L)'
;PAGRALGQPPTLGMWPARIGMLKTKELLFSGDTIDAVEAERIGMINRVYPEEQLDEETMAWCQRIANVPLDGLTVHKHSTNRWAELMGLTMSVYEGAEFNAIFAETAAIEEFGRISMTKGLKAALEWRDDPFGDGRGAVRR
;
A
#
# COMPACT_ATOMS: atom_id res chain seq x y z
N PRO A 1 -1.07 0.49 -11.03
CA PRO A 1 -0.66 1.22 -9.79
C PRO A 1 0.82 1.65 -9.88
N ALA A 2 1.33 2.36 -8.87
CA ALA A 2 2.61 3.07 -8.94
C ALA A 2 3.80 2.21 -9.39
N GLY A 3 3.91 0.99 -8.86
CA GLY A 3 5.04 0.09 -9.09
C GLY A 3 5.29 -0.34 -10.55
N ARG A 4 4.35 -0.10 -11.48
CA ARG A 4 4.50 -0.47 -12.90
C ARG A 4 5.36 0.53 -13.69
N ALA A 5 5.16 1.82 -13.50
CA ALA A 5 5.87 2.87 -14.27
C ALA A 5 5.81 4.27 -13.63
N LEU A 6 5.50 4.38 -12.33
CA LEU A 6 5.31 5.67 -11.63
C LEU A 6 6.10 5.78 -10.33
N GLY A 7 6.94 4.80 -10.01
CA GLY A 7 7.75 4.82 -8.80
C GLY A 7 7.39 3.74 -7.80
N GLN A 8 8.14 3.79 -6.71
CA GLN A 8 8.05 2.91 -5.57
C GLN A 8 6.96 3.50 -4.63
N PRO A 9 5.95 2.72 -4.17
CA PRO A 9 4.95 3.23 -3.23
C PRO A 9 5.57 3.79 -1.95
N PRO A 10 5.30 5.04 -1.53
CA PRO A 10 5.97 5.67 -0.39
C PRO A 10 5.70 4.95 0.95
N THR A 11 4.72 4.03 0.98
CA THR A 11 4.37 3.22 2.16
C THR A 11 5.06 1.85 2.20
N LEU A 12 5.94 1.52 1.25
CA LEU A 12 6.54 0.18 1.15
C LEU A 12 7.21 -0.31 2.42
N GLY A 13 7.86 0.56 3.18
CA GLY A 13 8.50 0.14 4.44
C GLY A 13 7.55 -0.52 5.44
N MET A 14 6.24 -0.29 5.30
CA MET A 14 5.20 -0.89 6.14
C MET A 14 4.67 -2.22 5.59
N TRP A 15 4.77 -2.48 4.28
CA TRP A 15 4.10 -3.62 3.65
C TRP A 15 4.68 -4.96 4.13
N PRO A 16 6.01 -5.18 4.14
CA PRO A 16 6.58 -6.41 4.68
C PRO A 16 6.16 -6.70 6.12
N ALA A 17 6.07 -5.66 6.96
CA ALA A 17 5.68 -5.78 8.36
C ALA A 17 4.19 -6.13 8.54
N ARG A 18 3.34 -5.83 7.54
CA ARG A 18 1.90 -6.08 7.58
C ARG A 18 1.49 -7.39 6.92
N ILE A 19 1.98 -7.63 5.71
CA ILE A 19 1.50 -8.72 4.84
C ILE A 19 2.60 -9.74 4.50
N GLY A 20 3.79 -9.59 5.07
CA GLY A 20 4.93 -10.46 4.84
C GLY A 20 5.63 -10.22 3.49
N MET A 21 6.86 -10.75 3.38
CA MET A 21 7.73 -10.52 2.22
C MET A 21 7.18 -11.08 0.91
N LEU A 22 6.54 -12.25 0.94
CA LEU A 22 6.06 -12.93 -0.26
C LEU A 22 4.92 -12.14 -0.92
N LYS A 23 3.87 -11.81 -0.17
CA LYS A 23 2.74 -11.05 -0.69
C LYS A 23 3.13 -9.62 -1.06
N THR A 24 4.04 -9.01 -0.29
CA THR A 24 4.60 -7.70 -0.65
C THR A 24 5.25 -7.73 -2.03
N LYS A 25 6.14 -8.70 -2.29
CA LYS A 25 6.80 -8.85 -3.59
C LYS A 25 5.81 -9.18 -4.71
N GLU A 26 4.84 -10.05 -4.45
CA GLU A 26 3.79 -10.39 -5.41
C GLU A 26 3.06 -9.12 -5.90
N LEU A 27 2.61 -8.26 -4.99
CA LEU A 27 1.91 -7.03 -5.34
C LEU A 27 2.82 -5.98 -5.99
N LEU A 28 4.08 -5.87 -5.57
CA LEU A 28 5.03 -4.91 -6.17
C LEU A 28 5.46 -5.32 -7.58
N PHE A 29 5.71 -6.61 -7.80
CA PHE A 29 6.25 -7.10 -9.06
C PHE A 29 5.17 -7.20 -10.15
N SER A 30 3.92 -7.46 -9.76
CA SER A 30 2.76 -7.40 -10.67
C SER A 30 2.22 -5.98 -10.82
N GLY A 31 2.33 -5.17 -9.76
CA GLY A 31 1.53 -3.97 -9.64
C GLY A 31 0.04 -4.29 -9.68
N ASP A 32 -0.42 -5.40 -9.11
CA ASP A 32 -1.84 -5.71 -9.07
C ASP A 32 -2.54 -5.01 -7.91
N THR A 33 -3.83 -4.76 -8.09
CA THR A 33 -4.73 -4.27 -7.05
C THR A 33 -5.44 -5.44 -6.37
N ILE A 34 -5.76 -5.26 -5.10
CA ILE A 34 -6.53 -6.23 -4.30
C ILE A 34 -7.83 -5.56 -3.85
N ASP A 35 -8.88 -6.37 -3.69
CA ASP A 35 -10.11 -5.91 -3.07
C ASP A 35 -9.99 -5.91 -1.54
N ALA A 36 -11.03 -5.39 -0.87
CA ALA A 36 -11.06 -5.31 0.59
C ALA A 36 -11.00 -6.70 1.25
N VAL A 37 -11.61 -7.72 0.64
CA VAL A 37 -11.66 -9.08 1.20
C VAL A 37 -10.27 -9.71 1.19
N GLU A 38 -9.54 -9.60 0.08
CA GLU A 38 -8.14 -10.06 0.02
C GLU A 38 -7.25 -9.24 0.97
N ALA A 39 -7.46 -7.93 1.05
CA ALA A 39 -6.71 -7.06 1.96
C ALA A 39 -6.89 -7.46 3.44
N GLU A 40 -8.10 -7.84 3.86
CA GLU A 40 -8.36 -8.37 5.20
C GLU A 40 -7.72 -9.74 5.38
N ARG A 41 -7.89 -10.65 4.41
CA ARG A 41 -7.34 -12.01 4.45
C ARG A 41 -5.82 -12.04 4.63
N ILE A 42 -5.10 -11.10 4.01
CA ILE A 42 -3.63 -11.00 4.10
C ILE A 42 -3.16 -10.15 5.29
N GLY A 43 -4.06 -9.54 6.07
CA GLY A 43 -3.72 -8.72 7.23
C GLY A 43 -3.28 -7.28 6.89
N MET A 44 -3.59 -6.79 5.69
CA MET A 44 -3.36 -5.39 5.32
C MET A 44 -4.34 -4.45 6.04
N ILE A 45 -5.59 -4.88 6.17
CA ILE A 45 -6.64 -4.20 6.93
C ILE A 45 -7.22 -5.15 7.98
N ASN A 46 -7.90 -4.61 8.99
CA ASN A 46 -8.42 -5.41 10.10
C ASN A 46 -9.79 -6.02 9.82
N ARG A 47 -10.66 -5.31 9.09
CA ARG A 47 -12.08 -5.65 8.91
C ARG A 47 -12.63 -5.11 7.59
N VAL A 48 -13.59 -5.81 7.00
CA VAL A 48 -14.41 -5.35 5.86
C VAL A 48 -15.87 -5.23 6.28
N TYR A 49 -16.51 -4.14 5.87
CA TYR A 49 -17.93 -3.88 6.10
C TYR A 49 -18.63 -3.48 4.80
N PRO A 50 -19.95 -3.73 4.67
CA PRO A 50 -20.77 -3.08 3.66
C PRO A 50 -20.65 -1.56 3.74
N GLU A 51 -20.72 -0.87 2.60
CA GLU A 51 -20.52 0.59 2.52
C GLU A 51 -21.49 1.34 3.43
N GLU A 52 -22.75 0.90 3.49
CA GLU A 52 -23.80 1.54 4.28
C GLU A 52 -23.62 1.37 5.79
N GLN A 53 -22.77 0.43 6.22
CA GLN A 53 -22.50 0.13 7.64
C GLN A 53 -21.15 0.64 8.13
N LEU A 54 -20.29 1.13 7.22
CA LEU A 54 -18.91 1.47 7.54
C LEU A 54 -18.79 2.49 8.69
N ASP A 55 -19.61 3.54 8.66
CA ASP A 55 -19.57 4.60 9.67
C ASP A 55 -20.04 4.10 11.04
N GLU A 56 -21.13 3.33 11.08
CA GLU A 56 -21.68 2.77 12.31
C GLU A 56 -20.68 1.82 12.97
N GLU A 57 -20.13 0.88 12.20
CA GLU A 57 -19.17 -0.11 12.68
C GLU A 57 -17.83 0.53 13.11
N THR A 58 -17.36 1.52 12.36
CA THR A 58 -16.17 2.30 12.73
C THR A 58 -16.39 3.01 14.07
N MET A 59 -17.55 3.65 14.25
CA MET A 59 -17.86 4.35 15.49
C MET A 59 -18.01 3.39 16.68
N ALA A 60 -18.69 2.25 16.47
CA ALA A 60 -18.80 1.21 17.48
C ALA A 60 -17.41 0.69 17.91
N TRP A 61 -16.49 0.52 16.96
CA TRP A 61 -15.10 0.14 17.27
C TRP A 61 -14.35 1.22 18.06
N CYS A 62 -14.47 2.49 17.66
CA CYS A 62 -13.89 3.62 18.39
C CYS A 62 -14.41 3.73 19.82
N GLN A 63 -15.71 3.53 20.04
CA GLN A 63 -16.33 3.53 21.37
C GLN A 63 -15.75 2.43 22.26
N ARG A 64 -15.48 1.24 21.70
CA ARG A 64 -14.81 0.17 22.44
C ARG A 64 -13.40 0.57 22.89
N ILE A 65 -12.62 1.21 22.02
CA ILE A 65 -11.28 1.71 22.36
C ILE A 65 -11.36 2.81 23.42
N ALA A 66 -12.34 3.71 23.33
CA ALA A 66 -12.53 4.82 24.27
C ALA A 66 -12.82 4.39 25.71
N ASN A 67 -13.26 3.15 25.92
CA ASN A 67 -13.44 2.58 27.26
C ASN A 67 -12.12 2.14 27.93
N VAL A 68 -11.00 2.13 27.19
CA VAL A 68 -9.69 1.80 27.74
C VAL A 68 -9.05 3.06 28.33
N PRO A 69 -8.47 3.01 29.55
CA PRO A 69 -7.75 4.13 30.13
C PRO A 69 -6.67 4.69 29.20
N LEU A 70 -6.61 6.02 29.10
CA LEU A 70 -5.73 6.72 28.15
C LEU A 70 -4.24 6.41 28.40
N ASP A 71 -3.84 6.30 29.65
CA ASP A 71 -2.49 5.92 30.06
C ASP A 71 -2.14 4.50 29.57
N GLY A 72 -3.07 3.55 29.71
CA GLY A 72 -2.93 2.19 29.16
C GLY A 72 -2.80 2.18 27.64
N LEU A 73 -3.66 2.91 26.92
CA LEU A 73 -3.57 3.05 25.46
C LEU A 73 -2.23 3.66 25.03
N THR A 74 -1.76 4.65 25.77
CA THR A 74 -0.48 5.33 25.53
C THR A 74 0.68 4.35 25.64
N VAL A 75 0.74 3.57 26.73
CA VAL A 75 1.78 2.54 26.94
C VAL A 75 1.74 1.48 25.84
N HIS A 76 0.55 0.96 25.50
CA HIS A 76 0.40 -0.04 24.45
C HIS A 76 0.91 0.49 23.09
N LYS A 77 0.47 1.68 22.69
CA LYS A 77 0.88 2.29 21.42
C LYS A 77 2.39 2.54 21.37
N HIS A 78 2.99 3.06 22.44
CA HIS A 78 4.44 3.28 22.48
C HIS A 78 5.23 1.98 22.41
N SER A 79 4.80 0.94 23.14
CA SER A 79 5.46 -0.36 23.12
C SER A 79 5.43 -0.99 21.73
N THR A 80 4.27 -1.02 21.07
CA THR A 80 4.14 -1.60 19.72
C THR A 80 4.86 -0.77 18.67
N ASN A 81 4.82 0.56 18.76
CA ASN A 81 5.56 1.42 17.84
C ASN A 81 7.07 1.23 18.02
N ARG A 82 7.54 1.09 19.27
CA ARG A 82 8.96 0.85 19.54
C ARG A 82 9.43 -0.46 18.91
N TRP A 83 8.62 -1.52 18.94
CA TRP A 83 8.94 -2.75 18.23
C TRP A 83 9.07 -2.52 16.72
N ALA A 84 8.14 -1.77 16.10
CA ALA A 84 8.21 -1.45 14.67
C ALA A 84 9.47 -0.65 14.30
N GLU A 85 9.87 0.29 15.15
CA GLU A 85 11.13 1.03 14.97
C GLU A 85 12.35 0.12 15.06
N LEU A 86 12.38 -0.81 16.02
CA LEU A 86 13.46 -1.80 16.16
C LEU A 86 13.54 -2.77 14.97
N MET A 87 12.40 -3.04 14.33
CA MET A 87 12.33 -3.80 13.08
C MET A 87 12.75 -2.98 11.85
N GLY A 88 13.16 -1.72 12.04
CA GLY A 88 13.73 -0.88 10.98
C GLY A 88 12.72 -0.08 10.17
N LEU A 89 11.50 0.14 10.69
CA LEU A 89 10.45 0.87 9.95
C LEU A 89 10.93 2.23 9.44
N THR A 90 11.47 3.09 10.32
CA THR A 90 11.95 4.43 9.93
C THR A 90 13.08 4.35 8.90
N MET A 91 14.05 3.47 9.09
CA MET A 91 15.15 3.29 8.13
C MET A 91 14.64 2.83 6.77
N SER A 92 13.71 1.88 6.73
CA SER A 92 13.13 1.39 5.50
C SER A 92 12.36 2.49 4.75
N VAL A 93 11.70 3.42 5.45
CA VAL A 93 11.03 4.56 4.82
C VAL A 93 12.05 5.52 4.21
N TYR A 94 13.16 5.81 4.88
CA TYR A 94 14.22 6.65 4.34
C TYR A 94 14.88 6.04 3.10
N GLU A 95 15.28 4.77 3.16
CA GLU A 95 15.84 4.06 2.00
C GLU A 95 14.83 3.96 0.84
N GLY A 96 13.53 3.86 1.15
CA GLY A 96 12.47 3.88 0.15
C GLY A 96 12.51 5.13 -0.74
N ALA A 97 12.86 6.29 -0.18
CA ALA A 97 13.02 7.53 -0.97
C ALA A 97 14.20 7.44 -1.94
N GLU A 98 15.31 6.83 -1.54
CA GLU A 98 16.49 6.62 -2.39
C GLU A 98 16.16 5.65 -3.54
N PHE A 99 15.51 4.53 -3.25
CA PHE A 99 15.07 3.60 -4.28
C PHE A 99 14.03 4.21 -5.21
N ASN A 100 13.14 5.07 -4.70
CA ASN A 100 12.21 5.81 -5.54
C ASN A 100 12.92 6.81 -6.46
N ALA A 101 13.96 7.50 -5.97
CA ALA A 101 14.77 8.39 -6.80
C ALA A 101 15.47 7.60 -7.92
N ILE A 102 16.03 6.42 -7.62
CA ILE A 102 16.59 5.53 -8.64
C ILE A 102 15.51 5.09 -9.64
N PHE A 103 14.30 4.75 -9.17
CA PHE A 103 13.20 4.37 -10.04
C PHE A 103 12.81 5.50 -11.00
N ALA A 104 12.87 6.76 -10.55
CA ALA A 104 12.56 7.92 -11.38
C ALA A 104 13.47 8.05 -12.61
N GLU A 105 14.66 7.48 -12.57
CA GLU A 105 15.63 7.47 -13.68
C GLU A 105 15.42 6.29 -14.66
N THR A 106 14.39 5.47 -14.46
CA THR A 106 14.12 4.33 -15.35
C THR A 106 13.48 4.80 -16.66
N ALA A 107 13.80 4.09 -17.76
CA ALA A 107 13.19 4.34 -19.06
C ALA A 107 11.65 4.27 -19.05
N ALA A 108 11.06 3.51 -18.11
CA ALA A 108 9.61 3.44 -17.95
C ALA A 108 9.01 4.79 -17.48
N ILE A 109 9.69 5.51 -16.59
CA ILE A 109 9.28 6.85 -16.14
C ILE A 109 9.45 7.87 -17.26
N GLU A 110 10.56 7.81 -17.98
CA GLU A 110 10.80 8.67 -19.15
C GLU A 110 9.69 8.50 -20.20
N GLU A 111 9.36 7.27 -20.55
CA GLU A 111 8.32 6.98 -21.55
C GLU A 111 6.93 7.37 -21.05
N PHE A 112 6.61 7.09 -19.77
CA PHE A 112 5.37 7.57 -19.15
C PHE A 112 5.27 9.09 -19.25
N GLY A 113 6.33 9.81 -18.90
CA GLY A 113 6.40 11.27 -18.96
C GLY A 113 6.21 11.79 -20.38
N ARG A 114 6.88 11.18 -21.36
CA ARG A 114 6.75 11.53 -22.78
C ARG A 114 5.32 11.34 -23.27
N ILE A 115 4.67 10.21 -22.99
CA ILE A 115 3.27 9.96 -23.37
C ILE A 115 2.35 10.96 -22.67
N SER A 116 2.54 11.18 -21.37
CA SER A 116 1.72 12.12 -20.60
C SER A 116 1.80 13.55 -21.16
N MET A 117 3.00 14.02 -21.51
CA MET A 117 3.18 15.36 -22.09
C MET A 117 2.65 15.50 -23.52
N THR A 118 2.73 14.44 -24.33
CA THR A 118 2.37 14.50 -25.76
C THR A 118 0.94 14.07 -26.07
N LYS A 119 0.37 13.17 -25.27
CA LYS A 119 -0.94 12.54 -25.47
C LYS A 119 -1.88 12.63 -24.26
N GLY A 120 -1.40 13.20 -23.15
CA GLY A 120 -2.18 13.39 -21.92
C GLY A 120 -2.06 12.23 -20.92
N LEU A 121 -2.41 12.53 -19.66
CA LEU A 121 -2.29 11.59 -18.53
C LEU A 121 -3.09 10.30 -18.74
N LYS A 122 -4.30 10.39 -19.32
CA LYS A 122 -5.15 9.21 -19.56
C LYS A 122 -4.45 8.19 -20.46
N ALA A 123 -3.87 8.65 -21.57
CA ALA A 123 -3.15 7.80 -22.51
C ALA A 123 -1.90 7.16 -21.86
N ALA A 124 -1.23 7.86 -20.96
CA ALA A 124 -0.09 7.32 -20.21
C ALA A 124 -0.51 6.24 -19.21
N LEU A 125 -1.67 6.40 -18.55
CA LEU A 125 -2.23 5.39 -17.65
C LEU A 125 -2.71 4.15 -18.41
N GLU A 126 -3.37 4.31 -19.55
CA GLU A 126 -3.76 3.21 -20.45
C GLU A 126 -2.51 2.44 -20.91
N TRP A 127 -1.49 3.13 -21.46
CA TRP A 127 -0.22 2.50 -21.83
C TRP A 127 0.42 1.68 -20.69
N ARG A 128 0.38 2.19 -19.46
CA ARG A 128 0.94 1.53 -18.28
C ARG A 128 0.17 0.26 -17.90
N ASP A 129 -1.16 0.31 -17.92
CA ASP A 129 -2.01 -0.72 -17.34
C ASP A 129 -2.59 -1.71 -18.35
N ASP A 130 -2.72 -1.33 -19.63
CA ASP A 130 -3.26 -2.16 -20.72
C ASP A 130 -2.64 -3.57 -20.80
N PRO A 131 -1.31 -3.76 -20.62
CA PRO A 131 -0.71 -5.10 -20.64
C PRO A 131 -1.22 -6.05 -19.54
N PHE A 132 -1.86 -5.49 -18.50
CA PHE A 132 -2.29 -6.22 -17.30
C PHE A 132 -3.82 -6.38 -17.21
N GLY A 133 -4.57 -5.97 -18.24
CA GLY A 133 -6.02 -6.10 -18.28
C GLY A 133 -6.72 -5.35 -17.15
N ASP A 134 -7.55 -6.04 -16.36
CA ASP A 134 -8.28 -5.42 -15.25
C ASP A 134 -7.40 -5.09 -14.02
N GLY A 135 -6.11 -5.47 -14.05
CA GLY A 135 -5.14 -5.14 -13.01
C GLY A 135 -5.47 -5.72 -11.63
N ARG A 136 -6.31 -6.76 -11.57
CA ARG A 136 -6.58 -7.54 -10.37
C ARG A 136 -5.85 -8.87 -10.47
N GLY A 137 -4.98 -9.16 -9.51
CA GLY A 137 -4.27 -10.42 -9.28
C GLY A 137 -4.44 -11.46 -10.40
N ALA A 138 -3.81 -11.25 -11.57
CA ALA A 138 -4.16 -11.97 -12.79
C ALA A 138 -3.57 -13.38 -12.87
N VAL A 139 -3.45 -14.07 -11.72
CA VAL A 139 -3.39 -15.53 -11.69
C VAL A 139 -4.83 -16.01 -11.52
N ARG A 140 -5.61 -15.95 -12.62
CA ARG A 140 -6.87 -16.69 -12.71
C ARG A 140 -6.54 -18.17 -12.44
N ARG A 141 -6.93 -18.67 -11.27
CA ARG A 141 -7.01 -20.12 -11.04
C ARG A 141 -8.18 -20.69 -11.80
#